data_AF-A0A7X9GAZ4-F1
#
_entry.id   AF-A0A7X9GAZ4-F1
#
_cell.length_a   1.000
_cell.length_b   1.000
_cell.length_c   1.000
_cell.angle_alpha   90.00
_cell.angle_beta   90.00
_cell.angle_gamma   90.00
#
_symmetry.space_group_name_H-M   'P 1'
#
loop_
_entity.id
_entity.type
_entity.pdbx_description
1 polymer ?
#
loop_
_entity_poly.entity_id
_entity_poly.type
_entity_poly.pdbx_seq_one_letter_code
_entity_poly.pdbx_strand_id
1 'polypeptide(L)'
;MNGLTYPISSFMEEWISFLRNKEGDRAGELLLEACLYQGGISRLCEVARVEFSRYPVLFKYACEYLFNENRDLECEKLGLEATNLISEDLIIRGEIEDITSKAATRLKHLDIVEKCYEAEFYSKSTLNNYLRLFELPYYENIIDKATKHAETLPENSMSKFDYYNKQMRMNNLSEDYKDVIKFFNGEFEYIYNKCKKDKSTLGWSSGFKGIGVPLFILLLYKDKKATKAREQLMNSIIYRVGFVEADIESFSNKFLNWKEKQVLTEKQYEKYIEWLKKEVDKRVEAVVGGGYRKSYYKAAILIATLGETLESNGMSNGKVVTIEHYKKMHSRKSAFKAEFESFNE
;
A
#
# COMPACT_ATOMS: atom_id res chain seq x y z
N MET A 1 -39.98 -38.19 -34.69
CA MET A 1 -38.74 -37.92 -33.94
C MET A 1 -39.01 -36.72 -33.04
N ASN A 2 -39.31 -36.95 -31.77
CA ASN A 2 -39.44 -35.88 -30.80
C ASN A 2 -38.02 -35.43 -30.46
N GLY A 3 -37.58 -34.32 -31.06
CA GLY A 3 -36.36 -33.64 -30.61
C GLY A 3 -36.61 -33.14 -29.21
N LEU A 4 -36.16 -33.89 -28.20
CA LEU A 4 -36.07 -33.42 -26.82
C LEU A 4 -35.11 -32.24 -26.82
N THR A 5 -35.66 -31.02 -26.81
CA THR A 5 -34.89 -29.82 -26.48
C THR A 5 -34.42 -29.97 -25.05
N TYR A 6 -33.13 -30.28 -24.89
CA TYR A 6 -32.50 -30.34 -23.59
C TYR A 6 -32.59 -28.96 -22.92
N PRO A 7 -33.25 -28.82 -21.76
CA PRO A 7 -33.47 -27.52 -21.14
C PRO A 7 -32.13 -26.88 -20.76
N ILE A 8 -31.96 -25.60 -21.11
CA ILE A 8 -30.76 -24.84 -20.73
C ILE A 8 -30.55 -24.87 -19.22
N SER A 9 -31.62 -24.85 -18.42
CA SER A 9 -31.53 -24.99 -16.96
C SER A 9 -30.91 -26.31 -16.50
N SER A 10 -31.18 -27.42 -17.19
CA SER A 10 -30.55 -28.72 -16.90
C SER A 10 -29.07 -28.70 -17.25
N PHE A 11 -28.72 -28.09 -18.40
CA PHE A 11 -27.33 -27.89 -18.78
C PHE A 11 -26.56 -27.11 -17.72
N MET A 12 -27.14 -26.03 -17.19
CA MET A 12 -26.46 -25.17 -16.24
C MET A 12 -26.22 -25.85 -14.89
N GLU A 13 -27.11 -26.72 -14.41
CA GLU A 13 -26.85 -27.52 -13.21
C GLU A 13 -25.74 -28.56 -13.42
N GLU A 14 -25.74 -29.24 -14.57
CA GLU A 14 -24.64 -30.16 -14.92
C GLU A 14 -23.31 -29.41 -15.05
N TRP A 15 -23.34 -28.21 -15.62
CA TRP A 15 -22.18 -27.34 -15.78
C TRP A 15 -21.64 -26.85 -14.43
N ILE A 16 -22.51 -26.41 -13.51
CA ILE A 16 -22.14 -26.06 -12.13
C ILE A 16 -21.50 -27.27 -11.45
N SER A 17 -22.12 -28.45 -11.53
CA SER A 17 -21.58 -29.69 -10.96
C SER A 17 -20.20 -30.05 -11.52
N PHE A 18 -20.01 -29.91 -12.84
CA PHE A 18 -18.73 -30.11 -13.49
C PHE A 18 -17.66 -29.13 -12.98
N LEU A 19 -17.98 -27.82 -12.95
CA LEU A 19 -17.06 -26.76 -12.54
C LEU A 19 -16.68 -26.84 -11.07
N ARG A 20 -17.60 -27.26 -10.19
CA ARG A 20 -17.29 -27.51 -8.78
C ARG A 20 -16.12 -28.48 -8.61
N ASN A 21 -15.95 -29.43 -9.53
CA ASN A 21 -14.89 -30.44 -9.50
C ASN A 21 -13.62 -30.03 -10.28
N LYS A 22 -13.51 -28.78 -10.72
CA LYS A 22 -12.29 -28.23 -11.35
C LYS A 22 -11.48 -27.42 -10.35
N GLU A 23 -10.34 -26.90 -10.78
CA GLU A 23 -9.50 -26.02 -9.97
C GLU A 23 -9.04 -24.83 -10.82
N GLY A 24 -8.57 -23.78 -10.14
CA GLY A 24 -7.99 -22.60 -10.77
C GLY A 24 -8.99 -21.48 -11.03
N ASP A 25 -8.45 -20.29 -11.25
CA ASP A 25 -9.21 -19.04 -11.35
C ASP A 25 -10.28 -19.10 -12.45
N ARG A 26 -9.95 -19.70 -13.60
CA ARG A 26 -10.87 -19.78 -14.73
C ARG A 26 -12.12 -20.60 -14.41
N ALA A 27 -11.98 -21.68 -13.64
CA ALA A 27 -13.12 -22.47 -13.22
C ALA A 27 -14.01 -21.71 -12.23
N GLY A 28 -13.40 -20.91 -11.34
CA GLY A 28 -14.12 -20.00 -10.45
C GLY A 28 -14.92 -18.93 -11.19
N GLU A 29 -14.33 -18.30 -12.22
CA GLU A 29 -15.02 -17.32 -13.08
C GLU A 29 -16.21 -17.93 -13.82
N LEU A 30 -16.04 -19.11 -14.42
CA LEU A 30 -17.12 -19.79 -15.12
C LEU A 30 -18.23 -20.25 -14.16
N LEU A 31 -17.85 -20.61 -12.92
CA LEU A 31 -18.80 -21.02 -11.89
C LEU A 31 -19.61 -19.83 -11.38
N LEU A 32 -18.99 -18.65 -11.25
CA LEU A 32 -19.69 -17.38 -11.01
C LEU A 32 -20.76 -17.14 -12.08
N GLU A 33 -20.38 -17.13 -13.36
CA GLU A 33 -21.30 -16.88 -14.48
C GLU A 33 -22.45 -17.88 -14.47
N ALA A 34 -22.16 -19.15 -14.22
CA ALA A 34 -23.16 -20.20 -14.19
C ALA A 34 -24.16 -20.03 -13.02
N CYS A 35 -23.67 -19.66 -11.84
CA CYS A 35 -24.54 -19.39 -10.68
C CYS A 35 -25.47 -18.19 -10.93
N LEU A 36 -24.92 -17.10 -11.47
CA LEU A 36 -25.69 -15.90 -11.76
C LEU A 36 -26.80 -16.16 -12.78
N TYR A 37 -26.51 -16.94 -13.83
CA TYR A 37 -27.51 -17.32 -14.83
C TYR A 37 -28.62 -18.21 -14.23
N GLN A 38 -28.24 -19.20 -13.42
CA GLN A 38 -29.17 -20.23 -12.94
C GLN A 38 -30.09 -19.75 -11.81
N GLY A 39 -29.60 -18.91 -10.92
CA GLY A 39 -30.38 -18.46 -9.76
C GLY A 39 -29.90 -17.13 -9.15
N GLY A 40 -29.18 -16.33 -9.93
CA GLY A 40 -28.70 -15.02 -9.51
C GLY A 40 -27.75 -15.05 -8.32
N ILE A 41 -27.70 -13.93 -7.60
CA ILE A 41 -26.81 -13.73 -6.46
C ILE A 41 -27.11 -14.73 -5.33
N SER A 42 -28.37 -15.12 -5.14
CA SER A 42 -28.75 -16.10 -4.13
C SER A 42 -28.07 -17.46 -4.36
N ARG A 43 -28.06 -17.94 -5.61
CA ARG A 43 -27.36 -19.17 -5.99
C ARG A 43 -25.86 -19.03 -5.82
N LEU A 44 -25.29 -17.89 -6.22
CA LEU A 44 -23.86 -17.60 -6.02
C LEU A 44 -23.47 -17.67 -4.53
N CYS A 45 -24.27 -17.06 -3.64
CA CYS A 45 -24.01 -17.09 -2.20
C CYS A 45 -24.11 -18.50 -1.61
N GLU A 46 -25.05 -19.33 -2.09
CA GLU A 46 -25.15 -20.74 -1.70
C GLU A 46 -23.90 -21.51 -2.10
N VAL A 47 -23.48 -21.38 -3.37
CA VAL A 47 -22.30 -22.09 -3.87
C VAL A 47 -21.02 -21.61 -3.18
N ALA A 48 -20.88 -20.30 -2.93
CA ALA A 48 -19.74 -19.75 -2.21
C ALA A 48 -19.56 -20.39 -0.82
N ARG A 49 -20.66 -20.56 -0.06
CA ARG A 49 -20.63 -21.20 1.26
C ARG A 49 -20.23 -22.66 1.25
N VAL A 50 -20.56 -23.39 0.17
CA VAL A 50 -20.25 -24.81 0.05
C VAL A 50 -18.82 -25.02 -0.47
N GLU A 51 -18.39 -24.20 -1.42
CA GLU A 51 -17.16 -24.43 -2.18
C GLU A 51 -16.00 -23.53 -1.75
N PHE A 52 -16.11 -22.81 -0.63
CA PHE A 52 -15.17 -21.78 -0.19
C PHE A 52 -13.72 -22.24 -0.08
N SER A 53 -13.49 -23.52 0.25
CA SER A 53 -12.13 -24.08 0.37
C SER A 53 -11.43 -24.22 -0.98
N ARG A 54 -12.20 -24.32 -2.07
CA ARG A 54 -11.70 -24.47 -3.44
C ARG A 54 -11.82 -23.17 -4.24
N TYR A 55 -12.91 -22.44 -4.00
CA TYR A 55 -13.25 -21.22 -4.69
C TYR A 55 -13.59 -20.07 -3.73
N PRO A 56 -12.64 -19.62 -2.89
CA PRO A 56 -12.89 -18.52 -1.97
C PRO A 56 -13.22 -17.20 -2.70
N VAL A 57 -12.82 -17.08 -3.97
CA VAL A 57 -13.16 -15.93 -4.82
C VAL A 57 -14.68 -15.73 -5.01
N LEU A 58 -15.48 -16.78 -4.90
CA LEU A 58 -16.94 -16.67 -5.05
C LEU A 58 -17.56 -15.82 -3.92
N PHE A 59 -16.99 -15.84 -2.72
CA PHE A 59 -17.40 -14.95 -1.63
C PHE A 59 -17.14 -13.49 -1.99
N LYS A 60 -15.95 -13.20 -2.54
CA LYS A 60 -15.61 -11.85 -2.99
C LYS A 60 -16.62 -11.37 -4.03
N TYR A 61 -16.84 -12.15 -5.09
CA TYR A 61 -17.79 -11.77 -6.14
C TYR A 61 -19.20 -11.57 -5.57
N ALA A 62 -19.67 -12.47 -4.71
CA ALA A 62 -20.97 -12.33 -4.08
C ALA A 62 -21.09 -11.02 -3.28
N CYS A 63 -20.07 -10.67 -2.49
CA CYS A 63 -20.03 -9.40 -1.76
C CYS A 63 -20.02 -8.19 -2.72
N GLU A 64 -19.24 -8.24 -3.81
CA GLU A 64 -19.22 -7.17 -4.82
C GLU A 64 -20.60 -6.97 -5.46
N TYR A 65 -21.28 -8.04 -5.85
CA TYR A 65 -22.64 -7.96 -6.41
C TYR A 65 -23.64 -7.39 -5.42
N LEU A 66 -23.63 -7.87 -4.17
CA LEU A 66 -24.52 -7.35 -3.11
C LEU A 66 -24.26 -5.86 -2.84
N PHE A 67 -23.00 -5.46 -2.72
CA PHE A 67 -22.61 -4.07 -2.48
C PHE A 67 -23.01 -3.14 -3.64
N ASN A 68 -22.81 -3.59 -4.88
CA ASN A 68 -23.16 -2.83 -6.08
C ASN A 68 -24.69 -2.68 -6.25
N GLU A 69 -25.47 -3.64 -5.76
CA GLU A 69 -26.95 -3.55 -5.70
C GLU A 69 -27.47 -2.78 -4.48
N ASN A 70 -26.60 -2.16 -3.68
CA ASN A 70 -26.93 -1.46 -2.43
C ASN A 70 -27.59 -2.37 -1.37
N ARG A 71 -27.28 -3.67 -1.41
CA ARG A 71 -27.72 -4.66 -0.41
C ARG A 71 -26.68 -4.75 0.71
N ASP A 72 -26.33 -3.59 1.29
CA ASP A 72 -25.20 -3.45 2.20
C ASP A 72 -25.29 -4.39 3.42
N LEU A 73 -26.49 -4.58 4.00
CA LEU A 73 -26.68 -5.48 5.14
C LEU A 73 -26.43 -6.95 4.81
N GLU A 74 -26.76 -7.37 3.59
CA GLU A 74 -26.51 -8.74 3.15
C GLU A 74 -25.03 -8.95 2.79
N CYS A 75 -24.40 -7.94 2.20
CA CYS A 75 -22.96 -7.90 1.96
C CYS A 75 -22.19 -8.02 3.27
N GLU A 76 -22.53 -7.21 4.27
CA GLU A 76 -21.90 -7.24 5.61
C GLU A 76 -21.99 -8.63 6.24
N LYS A 77 -23.20 -9.23 6.25
CA LYS A 77 -23.41 -10.58 6.81
C LYS A 77 -22.58 -11.64 6.08
N LEU A 78 -22.61 -11.63 4.74
CA LEU A 78 -21.87 -12.61 3.95
C LEU A 78 -20.35 -12.46 4.12
N GLY A 79 -19.87 -11.22 4.20
CA GLY A 79 -18.47 -10.91 4.46
C GLY A 79 -18.00 -11.43 5.82
N LEU A 80 -18.75 -11.15 6.88
CA LEU A 80 -18.47 -11.66 8.23
C LEU A 80 -18.54 -13.19 8.32
N GLU A 81 -19.42 -13.83 7.56
CA GLU A 81 -19.40 -15.29 7.42
C GLU A 81 -18.08 -15.77 6.78
N ALA A 82 -17.64 -15.10 5.71
CA ALA A 82 -16.40 -15.42 5.02
C ALA A 82 -15.16 -15.30 5.93
N THR A 83 -15.11 -14.29 6.81
CA THR A 83 -14.04 -14.11 7.81
C THR A 83 -13.80 -15.35 8.67
N ASN A 84 -14.88 -16.07 9.00
CA ASN A 84 -14.83 -17.26 9.86
C ASN A 84 -14.52 -18.55 9.09
N LEU A 85 -14.74 -18.56 7.77
CA LEU A 85 -14.58 -19.74 6.93
C LEU A 85 -13.23 -19.75 6.20
N ILE A 86 -12.80 -18.58 5.72
CA ILE A 86 -11.59 -18.44 4.90
C ILE A 86 -10.39 -18.20 5.81
N SER A 87 -9.29 -18.89 5.49
CA SER A 87 -8.04 -18.78 6.25
C SER A 87 -7.51 -17.34 6.26
N GLU A 88 -6.98 -16.92 7.40
CA GLU A 88 -6.43 -15.55 7.62
C GLU A 88 -5.20 -15.28 6.76
N ASP A 89 -4.47 -16.31 6.35
CA ASP A 89 -3.30 -16.16 5.48
C ASP A 89 -3.66 -15.93 4.01
N LEU A 90 -4.93 -16.07 3.59
CA LEU A 90 -5.32 -15.89 2.19
C LEU A 90 -5.64 -14.42 1.86
N ILE A 91 -4.97 -13.87 0.85
CA ILE A 91 -5.16 -12.47 0.41
C ILE A 91 -6.62 -12.19 0.05
N ILE A 92 -7.32 -13.16 -0.55
CA ILE A 92 -8.73 -13.03 -0.95
C ILE A 92 -9.65 -12.72 0.24
N ARG A 93 -9.31 -13.19 1.45
CA ARG A 93 -10.04 -12.82 2.66
C ARG A 93 -9.97 -11.31 2.89
N GLY A 94 -8.78 -10.73 2.83
CA GLY A 94 -8.62 -9.28 2.95
C GLY A 94 -9.39 -8.49 1.89
N GLU A 95 -9.48 -8.99 0.65
CA GLU A 95 -10.29 -8.36 -0.39
C GLU A 95 -11.80 -8.39 -0.06
N ILE A 96 -12.28 -9.47 0.56
CA ILE A 96 -13.66 -9.57 1.06
C ILE A 96 -13.87 -8.60 2.22
N GLU A 97 -12.93 -8.50 3.16
CA GLU A 97 -13.00 -7.55 4.29
C GLU A 97 -13.05 -6.09 3.81
N ASP A 98 -12.32 -5.71 2.77
CA ASP A 98 -12.37 -4.34 2.21
C ASP A 98 -13.78 -4.00 1.70
N ILE A 99 -14.44 -4.92 0.99
CA ILE A 99 -15.82 -4.72 0.51
C ILE A 99 -16.80 -4.68 1.70
N THR A 100 -16.62 -5.59 2.66
CA THR A 100 -17.42 -5.68 3.88
C THR A 100 -17.33 -4.38 4.69
N SER A 101 -16.13 -3.82 4.84
CA SER A 101 -15.90 -2.56 5.54
C SER A 101 -16.62 -1.38 4.88
N LYS A 102 -16.69 -1.35 3.53
CA LYS A 102 -17.43 -0.33 2.79
C LYS A 102 -18.93 -0.44 3.00
N ALA A 103 -19.47 -1.66 3.02
CA ALA A 103 -20.88 -1.91 3.37
C ALA A 103 -21.19 -1.47 4.80
N ALA A 104 -20.37 -1.90 5.77
CA ALA A 104 -20.50 -1.51 7.17
C ALA A 104 -20.39 0.01 7.39
N THR A 105 -19.53 0.68 6.62
CA THR A 105 -19.42 2.15 6.64
C THR A 105 -20.71 2.82 6.21
N ARG A 106 -21.38 2.34 5.13
CA ARG A 106 -22.69 2.88 4.69
C ARG A 106 -23.78 2.66 5.74
N LEU A 107 -23.71 1.53 6.45
CA LEU A 107 -24.62 1.20 7.55
C LEU A 107 -24.28 1.91 8.87
N LYS A 108 -23.11 2.57 8.96
CA LYS A 108 -22.57 3.19 10.17
C LYS A 108 -22.30 2.21 11.31
N HIS A 109 -21.98 0.96 10.98
CA HIS A 109 -21.61 -0.08 11.93
C HIS A 109 -20.10 -0.01 12.22
N LEU A 110 -19.69 0.95 13.06
CA LEU A 110 -18.26 1.23 13.29
C LEU A 110 -17.48 0.05 13.90
N ASP A 111 -18.11 -0.74 14.77
CA ASP A 111 -17.47 -1.92 15.37
C ASP A 111 -17.15 -3.00 14.32
N ILE A 112 -17.92 -3.05 13.23
CA ILE A 112 -17.67 -3.95 12.10
C ILE A 112 -16.55 -3.39 11.22
N VAL A 113 -16.52 -2.07 10.98
CA VAL A 113 -15.42 -1.41 10.25
C VAL A 113 -14.08 -1.67 10.95
N GLU A 114 -14.03 -1.54 12.28
CA GLU A 114 -12.83 -1.84 13.09
C GLU A 114 -12.35 -3.28 12.86
N LYS A 115 -13.25 -4.26 13.01
CA LYS A 115 -12.94 -5.69 12.78
C LYS A 115 -12.46 -5.97 11.36
N CYS A 116 -13.11 -5.38 10.36
CA CYS A 116 -12.71 -5.54 8.96
C CYS A 116 -11.30 -4.98 8.72
N TYR A 117 -10.96 -3.80 9.25
CA TYR A 117 -9.64 -3.20 9.03
C TYR A 117 -8.51 -4.05 9.64
N GLU A 118 -8.74 -4.61 10.84
CA GLU A 118 -7.81 -5.56 11.43
C GLU A 118 -7.67 -6.81 10.54
N ALA A 119 -8.78 -7.48 10.22
CA ALA A 119 -8.78 -8.70 9.41
C ALA A 119 -8.17 -8.49 8.00
N GLU A 120 -8.41 -7.32 7.41
CA GLU A 120 -7.82 -6.92 6.13
C GLU A 120 -6.30 -6.83 6.22
N PHE A 121 -5.75 -6.24 7.28
CA PHE A 121 -4.30 -6.16 7.45
C PHE A 121 -3.67 -7.55 7.70
N TYR A 122 -4.28 -8.40 8.52
CA TYR A 122 -3.74 -9.75 8.77
C TYR A 122 -3.73 -10.62 7.50
N SER A 123 -4.73 -10.44 6.63
CA SER A 123 -4.87 -11.17 5.37
C SER A 123 -4.12 -10.56 4.18
N LYS A 124 -3.93 -9.24 4.18
CA LYS A 124 -3.29 -8.47 3.11
C LYS A 124 -2.50 -7.31 3.74
N SER A 125 -1.27 -7.59 4.17
CA SER A 125 -0.44 -6.68 4.99
C SER A 125 0.24 -5.56 4.20
N THR A 126 -0.54 -4.83 3.39
CA THR A 126 -0.06 -3.66 2.64
C THR A 126 0.08 -2.43 3.53
N LEU A 127 0.87 -1.44 3.08
CA LEU A 127 0.98 -0.16 3.79
C LEU A 127 -0.37 0.57 3.90
N ASN A 128 -1.23 0.50 2.87
CA ASN A 128 -2.54 1.14 2.92
C ASN A 128 -3.38 0.58 4.09
N ASN A 129 -3.37 -0.74 4.26
CA ASN A 129 -4.15 -1.41 5.30
C ASN A 129 -3.53 -1.16 6.67
N TYR A 130 -2.20 -1.09 6.75
CA TYR A 130 -1.51 -0.70 7.96
C TYR A 130 -1.85 0.74 8.41
N LEU A 131 -1.87 1.69 7.47
CA LEU A 131 -2.22 3.09 7.77
C LEU A 131 -3.67 3.26 8.21
N ARG A 132 -4.60 2.42 7.71
CA ARG A 132 -6.00 2.39 8.19
C ARG A 132 -6.10 2.04 9.68
N LEU A 133 -5.18 1.23 10.22
CA LEU A 133 -5.19 0.89 11.65
C LEU A 133 -5.00 2.11 12.54
N PHE A 134 -4.27 3.13 12.09
CA PHE A 134 -4.11 4.41 12.81
C PHE A 134 -5.38 5.28 12.82
N GLU A 135 -6.43 4.89 12.11
CA GLU A 135 -7.74 5.57 12.11
C GLU A 135 -8.69 4.95 13.16
N LEU A 136 -8.32 3.82 13.75
CA LEU A 136 -9.14 3.11 14.74
C LEU A 136 -8.98 3.70 16.16
N PRO A 137 -10.02 3.57 17.01
CA PRO A 137 -9.87 3.81 18.45
C PRO A 137 -8.85 2.86 19.07
N TYR A 138 -8.05 3.34 20.04
CA TYR A 138 -7.05 2.54 20.76
C TYR A 138 -6.04 1.82 19.82
N TYR A 139 -5.69 2.47 18.71
CA TYR A 139 -4.84 1.92 17.67
C TYR A 139 -3.47 1.44 18.17
N GLU A 140 -2.94 1.98 19.28
CA GLU A 140 -1.60 1.67 19.79
C GLU A 140 -1.39 0.15 20.02
N ASN A 141 -2.37 -0.53 20.62
CA ASN A 141 -2.30 -1.99 20.82
C ASN A 141 -2.44 -2.76 19.50
N ILE A 142 -3.27 -2.24 18.59
CA ILE A 142 -3.53 -2.85 17.28
C ILE A 142 -2.26 -2.80 16.41
N ILE A 143 -1.59 -1.64 16.32
CA ILE A 143 -0.39 -1.47 15.50
C ILE A 143 0.80 -2.28 16.05
N ASP A 144 0.91 -2.44 17.36
CA ASP A 144 1.95 -3.27 18.00
C ASP A 144 1.82 -4.74 17.61
N LYS A 145 0.59 -5.26 17.59
CA LYS A 145 0.29 -6.63 17.14
C LYS A 145 0.48 -6.79 15.63
N ALA A 146 -0.02 -5.83 14.87
CA ALA A 146 0.10 -5.79 13.41
C ALA A 146 1.57 -5.77 12.96
N THR A 147 2.44 -5.00 13.63
CA THR A 147 3.87 -4.97 13.33
C THR A 147 4.53 -6.33 13.60
N LYS A 148 4.24 -6.96 14.74
CA LYS A 148 4.75 -8.31 15.05
C LYS A 148 4.28 -9.34 14.03
N HIS A 149 3.02 -9.27 13.61
CA HIS A 149 2.50 -10.13 12.53
C HIS A 149 3.29 -9.94 11.23
N ALA A 150 3.49 -8.70 10.80
CA ALA A 150 4.24 -8.38 9.59
C ALA A 150 5.66 -8.94 9.59
N GLU A 151 6.33 -8.95 10.74
CA GLU A 151 7.67 -9.55 10.90
C GLU A 151 7.66 -11.07 10.66
N THR A 152 6.61 -11.75 11.10
CA THR A 152 6.47 -13.22 10.99
C THR A 152 6.08 -13.70 9.59
N LEU A 153 5.63 -12.79 8.71
CA LEU A 153 5.22 -13.16 7.35
C LEU A 153 6.40 -13.70 6.52
N PRO A 154 6.15 -14.66 5.62
CA PRO A 154 7.18 -15.16 4.72
C PRO A 154 7.61 -14.07 3.73
N GLU A 155 8.90 -14.02 3.39
CA GLU A 155 9.44 -13.07 2.40
C GLU A 155 9.30 -13.56 0.95
N ASN A 156 9.28 -14.88 0.76
CA ASN A 156 9.16 -15.54 -0.53
C ASN A 156 8.05 -16.59 -0.45
N SER A 157 6.79 -16.20 -0.70
CA SER A 157 5.73 -17.21 -0.86
C SER A 157 5.46 -17.56 -2.32
N MET A 158 6.36 -17.21 -3.26
CA MET A 158 6.13 -17.49 -4.67
C MET A 158 6.59 -18.91 -5.02
N SER A 159 5.70 -19.88 -4.84
CA SER A 159 5.82 -21.14 -5.55
C SER A 159 5.50 -20.88 -7.04
N LYS A 160 6.06 -21.68 -7.95
CA LYS A 160 5.66 -21.64 -9.38
C LYS A 160 4.16 -21.92 -9.58
N PHE A 161 3.47 -22.48 -8.59
CA PHE A 161 2.04 -22.78 -8.61
C PHE A 161 1.14 -21.56 -8.33
N ASP A 162 1.66 -20.48 -7.71
CA ASP A 162 0.90 -19.25 -7.39
C ASP A 162 0.57 -18.35 -8.60
N TYR A 163 1.11 -18.68 -9.77
CA TYR A 163 0.82 -17.99 -11.02
C TYR A 163 -0.52 -18.41 -11.65
N TYR A 164 -1.03 -19.60 -11.33
CA TYR A 164 -2.22 -20.18 -11.99
C TYR A 164 -3.49 -20.15 -11.13
N ASN A 165 -3.36 -19.95 -9.81
CA ASN A 165 -4.49 -19.92 -8.89
C ASN A 165 -4.40 -18.73 -7.93
N LYS A 166 -4.67 -17.52 -8.46
CA LYS A 166 -4.55 -16.25 -7.73
C LYS A 166 -5.45 -16.20 -6.49
N GLN A 167 -6.62 -16.86 -6.53
CA GLN A 167 -7.54 -16.89 -5.39
C GLN A 167 -6.98 -17.62 -4.16
N MET A 168 -5.93 -18.45 -4.31
CA MET A 168 -5.29 -19.20 -3.22
C MET A 168 -3.97 -18.56 -2.76
N ARG A 169 -3.68 -17.32 -3.17
CA ARG A 169 -2.45 -16.63 -2.80
C ARG A 169 -2.41 -16.34 -1.31
N MET A 170 -1.32 -16.76 -0.70
CA MET A 170 -1.01 -16.47 0.69
C MET A 170 -0.36 -15.09 0.85
N ASN A 171 -0.63 -14.47 1.98
CA ASN A 171 -0.05 -13.21 2.40
C ASN A 171 1.45 -13.39 2.63
N ASN A 172 2.24 -12.46 2.10
CA ASN A 172 3.68 -12.43 2.22
C ASN A 172 4.15 -10.98 2.28
N LEU A 173 5.36 -10.77 2.79
CA LEU A 173 5.93 -9.44 2.88
C LEU A 173 7.43 -9.51 2.65
N SER A 174 7.92 -8.84 1.61
CA SER A 174 9.35 -8.72 1.35
C SER A 174 10.06 -7.99 2.49
N GLU A 175 11.38 -8.19 2.61
CA GLU A 175 12.19 -7.50 3.62
C GLU A 175 12.03 -5.96 3.54
N ASP A 176 12.03 -5.40 2.31
CA ASP A 176 11.83 -3.96 2.08
C ASP A 176 10.47 -3.50 2.61
N TYR A 177 9.39 -4.26 2.41
CA TYR A 177 8.07 -3.89 2.92
C TYR A 177 7.93 -4.10 4.43
N LYS A 178 8.61 -5.09 5.02
CA LYS A 178 8.72 -5.19 6.48
C LYS A 178 9.36 -3.94 7.07
N ASP A 179 10.46 -3.46 6.46
CA ASP A 179 11.10 -2.22 6.91
C ASP A 179 10.20 -0.97 6.70
N VAL A 180 9.36 -0.94 5.65
CA VAL A 180 8.33 0.10 5.50
C VAL A 180 7.38 0.07 6.69
N ILE A 181 6.82 -1.10 7.04
CA ILE A 181 5.91 -1.22 8.19
C ILE A 181 6.60 -0.76 9.48
N LYS A 182 7.86 -1.16 9.71
CA LYS A 182 8.67 -0.71 10.84
C LYS A 182 8.85 0.80 10.89
N PHE A 183 9.09 1.45 9.74
CA PHE A 183 9.15 2.91 9.67
C PHE A 183 7.84 3.55 10.12
N PHE A 184 6.71 3.04 9.62
CA PHE A 184 5.39 3.55 10.01
C PHE A 184 4.99 3.13 11.43
N ASN A 185 5.60 2.12 12.03
CA ASN A 185 5.46 1.83 13.46
C ASN A 185 6.30 2.74 14.37
N GLY A 186 7.07 3.67 13.81
CA GLY A 186 7.90 4.59 14.59
C GLY A 186 9.27 4.00 14.99
N GLU A 187 9.69 2.87 14.42
CA GLU A 187 11.03 2.28 14.63
C GLU A 187 12.12 3.05 13.84
N PHE A 188 12.10 4.38 13.92
CA PHE A 188 12.96 5.27 13.15
C PHE A 188 14.44 4.99 13.38
N GLU A 189 14.86 4.67 14.60
CA GLU A 189 16.27 4.40 14.90
C GLU A 189 16.78 3.14 14.17
N TYR A 190 15.96 2.10 14.07
CA TYR A 190 16.30 0.88 13.34
C TYR A 190 16.47 1.19 11.84
N ILE A 191 15.51 1.90 11.24
CA ILE A 191 15.52 2.27 9.81
C ILE A 191 16.67 3.22 9.48
N TYR A 192 16.93 4.20 10.36
CA TYR A 192 18.09 5.08 10.26
C TYR A 192 19.39 4.28 10.23
N ASN A 193 19.58 3.34 11.18
CA ASN A 193 20.79 2.54 11.27
C ASN A 193 20.96 1.60 10.07
N LYS A 194 19.86 1.02 9.56
CA LYS A 194 19.88 0.20 8.34
C LYS A 194 20.34 1.02 7.13
N CYS A 195 19.72 2.19 6.91
CA CYS A 195 20.10 3.08 5.81
C CYS A 195 21.54 3.62 5.96
N LYS A 196 21.99 3.93 7.18
CA LYS A 196 23.33 4.47 7.44
C LYS A 196 24.44 3.43 7.24
N LYS A 197 24.19 2.16 7.57
CA LYS A 197 25.14 1.05 7.38
C LYS A 197 25.30 0.69 5.90
N ASP A 198 24.27 0.90 5.09
CA ASP A 198 24.35 0.74 3.64
C ASP A 198 25.33 1.77 3.05
N LYS A 199 26.47 1.28 2.57
CA LYS A 199 27.54 2.10 1.97
C LYS A 199 27.25 2.46 0.52
N SER A 200 26.21 1.89 -0.09
CA SER A 200 25.83 2.23 -1.46
C SER A 200 25.38 3.69 -1.54
N THR A 201 25.66 4.31 -2.68
CA THR A 201 25.09 5.61 -3.01
C THR A 201 23.57 5.47 -3.11
N LEU A 202 22.82 6.44 -2.59
CA LEU A 202 21.38 6.52 -2.71
C LEU A 202 20.94 6.24 -4.16
N GLY A 203 20.30 5.07 -4.37
CA GLY A 203 19.78 4.62 -5.65
C GLY A 203 18.26 4.80 -5.70
N TRP A 204 17.76 5.44 -6.76
CA TRP A 204 16.31 5.68 -6.89
C TRP A 204 15.50 4.41 -7.21
N SER A 205 16.18 3.39 -7.75
CA SER A 205 15.54 2.17 -8.26
C SER A 205 16.10 0.90 -7.61
N SER A 206 17.00 1.03 -6.64
CA SER A 206 17.70 -0.09 -6.03
C SER A 206 17.91 0.17 -4.54
N GLY A 207 17.66 -0.85 -3.72
CA GLY A 207 17.91 -0.82 -2.28
C GLY A 207 16.93 0.03 -1.47
N PHE A 208 16.77 -0.35 -0.21
CA PHE A 208 15.84 0.28 0.72
C PHE A 208 16.17 1.76 1.00
N LYS A 209 17.44 2.18 0.87
CA LYS A 209 17.84 3.59 1.09
C LYS A 209 17.07 4.57 0.19
N GLY A 210 16.69 4.14 -1.02
CA GLY A 210 15.86 4.92 -1.93
C GLY A 210 14.40 5.11 -1.50
N ILE A 211 13.95 4.39 -0.46
CA ILE A 211 12.67 4.56 0.23
C ILE A 211 12.90 5.33 1.53
N GLY A 212 13.85 4.86 2.35
CA GLY A 212 14.11 5.41 3.69
C GLY A 212 14.51 6.89 3.68
N VAL A 213 15.42 7.32 2.81
CA VAL A 213 15.86 8.73 2.76
C VAL A 213 14.70 9.70 2.45
N PRO A 214 13.92 9.48 1.37
CA PRO A 214 12.69 10.25 1.14
C PRO A 214 11.71 10.24 2.31
N LEU A 215 11.44 9.08 2.93
CA LEU A 215 10.53 8.98 4.07
C LEU A 215 11.01 9.80 5.27
N PHE A 216 12.30 9.80 5.56
CA PHE A 216 12.87 10.66 6.62
C PHE A 216 12.75 12.15 6.30
N ILE A 217 12.97 12.58 5.06
CA ILE A 217 12.74 13.99 4.66
C ILE A 217 11.28 14.36 4.92
N LEU A 218 10.34 13.52 4.45
CA LEU A 218 8.91 13.73 4.64
C LEU A 218 8.49 13.71 6.12
N LEU A 219 9.12 12.86 6.94
CA LEU A 219 8.89 12.79 8.39
C LEU A 219 9.34 14.07 9.10
N LEU A 220 10.48 14.66 8.75
CA LEU A 220 11.01 15.85 9.42
C LEU A 220 10.32 17.17 9.01
N TYR A 221 9.63 17.19 7.86
CA TYR A 221 8.96 18.39 7.31
C TYR A 221 7.78 18.88 8.17
N LYS A 222 7.86 20.02 8.87
CA LYS A 222 6.79 20.38 9.84
C LYS A 222 5.49 20.88 9.22
N ASP A 223 5.56 21.55 8.07
CA ASP A 223 4.38 22.20 7.52
C ASP A 223 3.39 21.20 6.91
N LYS A 224 2.09 21.51 7.01
CA LYS A 224 1.06 20.69 6.35
C LYS A 224 0.88 21.07 4.87
N LYS A 225 1.35 22.26 4.47
CA LYS A 225 1.18 22.81 3.12
C LYS A 225 1.77 21.87 2.06
N ALA A 226 0.98 21.60 1.02
CA ALA A 226 1.46 20.91 -0.17
C ALA A 226 2.37 21.84 -0.98
N THR A 227 3.54 21.33 -1.35
CA THR A 227 4.47 21.98 -2.27
C THR A 227 4.74 21.05 -3.43
N LYS A 228 5.06 21.61 -4.61
CA LYS A 228 5.41 20.82 -5.80
C LYS A 228 6.57 19.86 -5.53
N ALA A 229 7.55 20.27 -4.74
CA ALA A 229 8.71 19.43 -4.40
C ALA A 229 8.30 18.23 -3.53
N ARG A 230 7.45 18.46 -2.52
CA ARG A 230 6.94 17.40 -1.64
C ARG A 230 6.09 16.38 -2.39
N GLU A 231 5.18 16.85 -3.25
CA GLU A 231 4.35 15.99 -4.10
C GLU A 231 5.22 15.13 -5.01
N GLN A 232 6.21 15.72 -5.69
CA GLN A 232 7.12 14.95 -6.53
C GLN A 232 7.94 13.92 -5.72
N LEU A 233 8.34 14.25 -4.49
CA LEU A 233 9.03 13.29 -3.61
C LEU A 233 8.10 12.13 -3.22
N MET A 234 6.84 12.41 -2.83
CA MET A 234 5.85 11.38 -2.52
C MET A 234 5.58 10.47 -3.74
N ASN A 235 5.37 11.07 -4.91
CA ASN A 235 5.15 10.34 -6.18
C ASN A 235 6.31 9.39 -6.51
N SER A 236 7.52 9.79 -6.12
CA SER A 236 8.71 9.01 -6.41
C SER A 236 8.83 7.73 -5.57
N ILE A 237 8.11 7.64 -4.43
CA ILE A 237 8.18 6.51 -3.50
C ILE A 237 6.87 5.74 -3.35
N ILE A 238 5.72 6.27 -3.77
CA ILE A 238 4.39 5.67 -3.53
C ILE A 238 4.29 4.19 -3.92
N TYR A 239 4.75 3.82 -5.12
CA TYR A 239 4.79 2.42 -5.56
C TYR A 239 5.82 1.59 -4.79
N ARG A 240 6.93 2.21 -4.39
CA ARG A 240 8.02 1.53 -3.68
C ARG A 240 7.69 1.24 -2.23
N VAL A 241 6.75 1.99 -1.63
CA VAL A 241 6.20 1.70 -0.31
C VAL A 241 4.99 0.76 -0.35
N GLY A 242 4.62 0.27 -1.54
CA GLY A 242 3.53 -0.70 -1.70
C GLY A 242 2.13 -0.09 -1.64
N PHE A 243 2.01 1.22 -1.85
CA PHE A 243 0.73 1.94 -1.86
C PHE A 243 0.20 2.04 -3.29
N VAL A 244 -0.26 0.90 -3.85
CA VAL A 244 -0.53 0.73 -5.29
C VAL A 244 -1.99 1.06 -5.68
N GLU A 245 -2.93 0.98 -4.73
CA GLU A 245 -4.39 1.00 -5.00
C GLU A 245 -5.03 2.38 -4.84
N ALA A 246 -4.26 3.41 -4.52
CA ALA A 246 -4.78 4.74 -4.22
C ALA A 246 -3.92 5.84 -4.82
N ASP A 247 -4.56 6.98 -5.14
CA ASP A 247 -3.87 8.13 -5.69
C ASP A 247 -2.97 8.83 -4.67
N ILE A 248 -2.23 9.82 -5.16
CA ILE A 248 -1.26 10.60 -4.38
C ILE A 248 -1.93 11.40 -3.27
N GLU A 249 -3.15 11.88 -3.50
CA GLU A 249 -3.91 12.65 -2.53
C GLU A 249 -4.30 11.77 -1.34
N SER A 250 -4.79 10.56 -1.62
CA SER A 250 -5.09 9.54 -0.62
C SER A 250 -3.85 9.16 0.20
N PHE A 251 -2.70 8.93 -0.47
CA PHE A 251 -1.44 8.66 0.24
C PHE A 251 -1.02 9.83 1.13
N SER A 252 -1.04 11.05 0.58
CA SER A 252 -0.66 12.26 1.32
C SER A 252 -1.54 12.46 2.56
N ASN A 253 -2.86 12.27 2.44
CA ASN A 253 -3.80 12.41 3.55
C ASN A 253 -3.54 11.37 4.65
N LYS A 254 -3.36 10.09 4.29
CA LYS A 254 -3.04 9.03 5.25
C LYS A 254 -1.67 9.23 5.90
N PHE A 255 -0.67 9.65 5.12
CA PHE A 255 0.66 9.96 5.64
C PHE A 255 0.62 11.11 6.64
N LEU A 256 -0.09 12.20 6.36
CA LEU A 256 -0.22 13.33 7.27
C LEU A 256 -0.96 12.94 8.56
N ASN A 257 -2.07 12.20 8.45
CA ASN A 257 -2.81 11.69 9.61
C ASN A 257 -1.97 10.75 10.49
N TRP A 258 -1.15 9.90 9.88
CA TRP A 258 -0.19 9.07 10.60
C TRP A 258 0.90 9.91 11.28
N LYS A 259 1.44 10.88 10.54
CA LYS A 259 2.54 11.74 11.00
C LYS A 259 2.16 12.58 12.21
N GLU A 260 0.92 13.06 12.29
CA GLU A 260 0.42 13.83 13.45
C GLU A 260 0.48 13.05 14.76
N LYS A 261 0.49 11.71 14.69
CA LYS A 261 0.62 10.82 15.83
C LYS A 261 2.07 10.53 16.23
N GLN A 262 3.04 10.96 15.42
CA GLN A 262 4.45 10.69 15.66
C GLN A 262 5.07 11.79 16.52
N VAL A 263 5.82 11.38 17.56
CA VAL A 263 6.57 12.29 18.42
C VAL A 263 8.05 12.12 18.18
N LEU A 264 8.71 13.19 17.74
CA LEU A 264 10.17 13.24 17.58
C LEU A 264 10.78 14.19 18.60
N THR A 265 11.85 13.73 19.24
CA THR A 265 12.69 14.57 20.08
C THR A 265 13.57 15.49 19.24
N GLU A 266 13.99 16.62 19.80
CA GLU A 266 14.96 17.53 19.16
C GLU A 266 16.26 16.81 18.79
N LYS A 267 16.76 15.93 19.68
CA LYS A 267 17.94 15.10 19.42
C LYS A 267 17.76 14.17 18.20
N GLN A 268 16.57 13.59 18.04
CA GLN A 268 16.27 12.76 16.86
C GLN A 268 16.24 13.62 15.59
N TYR A 269 15.59 14.79 15.65
CA TYR A 269 15.59 15.73 14.53
C TYR A 269 17.02 16.11 14.10
N GLU A 270 17.85 16.59 15.03
CA GLU A 270 19.24 16.99 14.75
C GLU A 270 20.05 15.85 14.13
N LYS A 271 19.94 14.65 14.71
CA LYS A 271 20.62 13.46 14.23
C LYS A 271 20.22 13.08 12.81
N TYR A 272 18.92 13.07 12.53
CA TYR A 272 18.40 12.65 11.23
C TYR A 272 18.66 13.71 10.16
N ILE A 273 18.47 15.00 10.47
CA ILE A 273 18.70 16.08 9.50
C ILE A 273 20.17 16.20 9.09
N GLU A 274 21.12 16.01 10.03
CA GLU A 274 22.55 16.01 9.71
C GLU A 274 22.93 14.84 8.77
N TRP A 275 22.35 13.67 9.02
CA TRP A 275 22.55 12.52 8.15
C TRP A 275 21.93 12.71 6.76
N LEU A 276 20.72 13.27 6.69
CA LEU A 276 20.04 13.55 5.42
C LEU A 276 20.85 14.50 4.54
N LYS A 277 21.43 15.57 5.11
CA LYS A 277 22.34 16.48 4.38
C LYS A 277 23.47 15.71 3.70
N LYS A 278 24.14 14.81 4.43
CA LYS A 278 25.23 13.98 3.90
C LYS A 278 24.78 13.02 2.80
N GLU A 279 23.61 12.40 2.94
CA GLU A 279 23.09 11.51 1.89
C GLU A 279 22.66 12.26 0.63
N VAL A 280 22.09 13.47 0.79
CA VAL A 280 21.77 14.36 -0.34
C VAL A 280 23.06 14.80 -1.03
N ASP A 281 24.10 15.23 -0.31
CA ASP A 281 25.40 15.60 -0.89
C ASP A 281 25.98 14.48 -1.76
N LYS A 282 26.05 13.25 -1.21
CA LYS A 282 26.55 12.07 -1.94
C LYS A 282 25.73 11.81 -3.20
N ARG A 283 24.40 11.92 -3.11
CA ARG A 283 23.51 11.69 -4.25
C ARG A 283 23.71 12.74 -5.33
N VAL A 284 23.81 13.99 -4.94
CA VAL A 284 24.01 15.12 -5.85
C VAL A 284 25.33 14.96 -6.59
N GLU A 285 26.42 14.63 -5.89
CA GLU A 285 27.71 14.40 -6.54
C GLU A 285 27.66 13.21 -7.50
N ALA A 286 27.08 12.08 -7.08
CA ALA A 286 26.97 10.90 -7.93
C ALA A 286 26.15 11.16 -9.21
N VAL A 287 25.12 12.00 -9.14
CA VAL A 287 24.24 12.30 -10.28
C VAL A 287 24.77 13.45 -11.13
N VAL A 288 25.02 14.59 -10.50
CA VAL A 288 25.35 15.88 -11.14
C VAL A 288 26.84 15.97 -11.46
N GLY A 289 27.70 15.57 -10.51
CA GLY A 289 29.13 15.40 -10.72
C GLY A 289 29.40 14.36 -11.81
N GLY A 290 28.72 13.20 -11.72
CA GLY A 290 28.75 12.13 -12.72
C GLY A 290 28.14 12.46 -14.09
N GLY A 291 27.46 13.61 -14.24
CA GLY A 291 26.94 14.07 -15.53
C GLY A 291 25.69 13.35 -16.05
N TYR A 292 24.96 12.64 -15.18
CA TYR A 292 23.74 11.90 -15.53
C TYR A 292 22.54 12.85 -15.73
N ARG A 293 22.58 13.66 -16.80
CA ARG A 293 21.60 14.74 -17.07
C ARG A 293 20.14 14.30 -16.98
N LYS A 294 19.81 13.10 -17.45
CA LYS A 294 18.45 12.52 -17.37
C LYS A 294 17.98 12.20 -15.93
N SER A 295 18.84 12.34 -14.94
CA SER A 295 18.55 12.10 -13.52
C SER A 295 18.70 13.34 -12.65
N TYR A 296 19.01 14.51 -13.23
CA TYR A 296 19.21 15.75 -12.47
C TYR A 296 17.97 16.13 -11.65
N TYR A 297 16.77 15.97 -12.20
CA TYR A 297 15.52 16.17 -11.49
C TYR A 297 15.44 15.40 -10.16
N LYS A 298 15.98 14.16 -10.10
CA LYS A 298 15.96 13.35 -8.86
C LYS A 298 16.79 13.99 -7.75
N ALA A 299 17.92 14.59 -8.10
CA ALA A 299 18.74 15.34 -7.15
C ALA A 299 18.06 16.66 -6.76
N ALA A 300 17.45 17.35 -7.72
CA ALA A 300 16.76 18.62 -7.47
C ALA A 300 15.55 18.46 -6.52
N ILE A 301 14.76 17.38 -6.66
CA ILE A 301 13.64 17.05 -5.75
C ILE A 301 14.13 16.92 -4.30
N LEU A 302 15.20 16.14 -4.07
CA LEU A 302 15.78 15.95 -2.73
C LEU A 302 16.30 17.26 -2.13
N ILE A 303 16.97 18.08 -2.93
CA ILE A 303 17.50 19.38 -2.49
C ILE A 303 16.36 20.32 -2.09
N ALA A 304 15.35 20.45 -2.95
CA ALA A 304 14.22 21.33 -2.71
C ALA A 304 13.44 20.91 -1.45
N THR A 305 13.11 19.62 -1.33
CA THR A 305 12.39 19.09 -0.16
C THR A 305 13.22 19.14 1.13
N LEU A 306 14.53 18.90 1.07
CA LEU A 306 15.42 19.10 2.22
C LEU A 306 15.46 20.58 2.64
N GLY A 307 15.54 21.50 1.69
CA GLY A 307 15.53 22.93 1.95
C GLY A 307 14.22 23.40 2.59
N GLU A 308 13.07 22.96 2.07
CA GLU A 308 11.76 23.23 2.68
C GLU A 308 11.60 22.58 4.06
N THR A 309 12.20 21.40 4.27
CA THR A 309 12.25 20.75 5.59
C THR A 309 13.02 21.59 6.59
N LEU A 310 14.17 22.16 6.19
CA LEU A 310 14.95 23.06 7.04
C LEU A 310 14.18 24.35 7.35
N GLU A 311 13.49 24.90 6.34
CA GLU A 311 12.70 26.12 6.47
C GLU A 311 11.53 25.97 7.44
N SER A 312 10.73 24.91 7.29
CA SER A 312 9.63 24.58 8.22
C SER A 312 10.12 24.28 9.65
N ASN A 313 11.41 24.01 9.83
CA ASN A 313 12.05 23.82 11.13
C ASN A 313 12.82 25.05 11.63
N GLY A 314 12.55 26.25 11.09
CA GLY A 314 13.02 27.53 11.62
C GLY A 314 14.25 28.12 10.91
N MET A 315 14.77 27.47 9.86
CA MET A 315 15.83 28.06 9.05
C MET A 315 15.26 29.12 8.10
N SER A 316 15.53 30.40 8.37
CA SER A 316 15.08 31.49 7.49
C SER A 316 15.51 31.27 6.04
N ASN A 317 14.55 31.28 5.11
CA ASN A 317 14.76 31.05 3.67
C ASN A 317 15.46 29.72 3.36
N GLY A 318 15.21 28.68 4.18
CA GLY A 318 15.91 27.39 4.12
C GLY A 318 15.90 26.76 2.72
N LYS A 319 14.76 26.82 2.01
CA LYS A 319 14.65 26.34 0.62
C LYS A 319 15.61 27.07 -0.31
N VAL A 320 15.56 28.40 -0.32
CA VAL A 320 16.36 29.25 -1.21
C VAL A 320 17.85 29.08 -0.93
N VAL A 321 18.25 29.13 0.35
CA VAL A 321 19.65 28.98 0.78
C VAL A 321 20.21 27.62 0.35
N THR A 322 19.42 26.55 0.54
CA THR A 322 19.85 25.18 0.19
C THR A 322 19.98 25.02 -1.33
N ILE A 323 19.01 25.49 -2.11
CA ILE A 323 19.08 25.43 -3.58
C ILE A 323 20.29 26.21 -4.10
N GLU A 324 20.51 27.44 -3.64
CA GLU A 324 21.62 28.27 -4.10
C GLU A 324 22.99 27.70 -3.73
N HIS A 325 23.09 27.00 -2.59
CA HIS A 325 24.30 26.25 -2.23
C HIS A 325 24.69 25.23 -3.31
N TYR A 326 23.76 24.35 -3.70
CA TYR A 326 24.04 23.33 -4.72
C TYR A 326 24.21 23.92 -6.13
N LYS A 327 23.48 24.99 -6.48
CA LYS A 327 23.69 25.71 -7.75
C LYS A 327 25.10 26.31 -7.85
N LYS A 328 25.67 26.78 -6.74
CA LYS A 328 27.05 27.29 -6.69
C LYS A 328 28.07 26.15 -6.82
N MET A 329 27.88 25.06 -6.09
CA MET A 329 28.75 23.87 -6.20
C MET A 329 28.81 23.33 -7.63
N HIS A 330 27.69 23.32 -8.35
CA HIS A 330 27.60 22.89 -9.74
C HIS A 330 27.36 24.06 -10.71
N SER A 331 28.15 25.13 -10.56
CA SER A 331 27.97 26.40 -11.30
C SER A 331 27.92 26.26 -12.83
N ARG A 332 28.62 25.27 -13.39
CA ARG A 332 28.71 25.02 -14.84
C ARG A 332 27.58 24.11 -15.39
N LYS A 333 26.69 23.59 -14.54
CA LYS A 333 25.65 22.63 -14.94
C LYS A 333 24.30 23.34 -15.14
N SER A 334 24.16 24.10 -16.22
CA SER A 334 22.94 24.88 -16.52
C SER A 334 21.66 24.03 -16.51
N ALA A 335 21.71 22.83 -17.12
CA ALA A 335 20.58 21.92 -17.13
C ALA A 335 20.15 21.47 -15.72
N PHE A 336 21.09 21.30 -14.78
CA PHE A 336 20.76 20.98 -13.39
C PHE A 336 20.11 22.16 -12.69
N LYS A 337 20.60 23.39 -12.95
CA LYS A 337 20.02 24.61 -12.38
C LYS A 337 18.57 24.84 -12.84
N ALA A 338 18.26 24.50 -14.08
CA ALA A 338 16.91 24.61 -14.65
C ALA A 338 15.88 23.68 -13.99
N GLU A 339 16.31 22.54 -13.42
CA GLU A 339 15.39 21.62 -12.73
C GLU A 339 14.66 22.31 -11.55
N PHE A 340 15.29 23.30 -10.92
CA PHE A 340 14.70 24.02 -9.79
C PHE A 340 13.57 24.97 -10.20
N GLU A 341 13.45 25.36 -11.47
CA GLU A 341 12.38 26.23 -11.96
C GLU A 341 11.00 25.57 -11.77
N SER A 342 10.95 24.24 -11.81
CA SER A 342 9.73 23.46 -11.58
C SER A 342 9.21 23.55 -10.13
N PHE A 343 10.04 24.01 -9.18
CA PHE A 343 9.69 24.16 -7.76
C PHE A 343 9.44 25.60 -7.33
N ASN A 344 9.55 26.55 -8.27
CA ASN A 344 9.10 27.92 -8.03
C ASN A 344 7.56 27.89 -7.97
N GLU A 345 7.02 28.39 -6.87
CA GLU A 345 5.60 28.73 -6.73
C GLU A 345 5.37 30.12 -7.29
#